data_AF-A0A7J7LV18-F1
#
_entry.id   AF-A0A7J7LV18-F1
#
_cell.length_a   1.000
_cell.length_b   1.000
_cell.length_c   1.000
_cell.angle_alpha   90.00
_cell.angle_beta   90.00
_cell.angle_gamma   90.00
#
_symmetry.space_group_name_H-M   'P 1'
#
loop_
_entity.id
_entity.type
_entity.pdbx_description
1 polymer ?
#
loop_
_entity_poly.entity_id
_entity_poly.type
_entity_poly.pdbx_seq_one_letter_code
_entity_poly.pdbx_strand_id
1 'polypeptide(L)'
;MRHAMNVAWRAVLRQKHTTFAVTTYPFAMSDVMLSWKLRPYPISSRRSVPPEIEKPDWAIGHPNIEINSDLQNKVEIKTPEQIERMRETCRDDYIDPGNETLFEKRSILKTGICGYPSPLNYHFFPSLAARRSVNEVICHGIPDATNTYVCCRRLEDGDIVNVDVTVCYKGVHGDLNETYFVGKVDEASQQLVKCTYECLEKAISIVKPGVRFERLERVFFVGVWHDRMWPDGWTAVTADGKHSAQFEHTLLVIFS
;
A
#
# COMPACT_ATOMS: atom_id res chain seq x y z
N MET A 1 0.99 10.96 -18.80
CA MET A 1 -0.28 11.41 -18.18
C MET A 1 -1.30 10.30 -17.90
N ARG A 2 -1.19 9.07 -18.41
CA ARG A 2 -2.23 8.03 -18.21
C ARG A 2 -1.76 6.63 -17.84
N HIS A 3 -0.48 6.30 -17.67
CA HIS A 3 -0.11 4.86 -17.70
C HIS A 3 0.44 4.28 -16.39
N ALA A 4 1.19 5.02 -15.57
CA ALA A 4 1.70 4.50 -14.28
C ALA A 4 0.72 4.73 -13.10
N MET A 5 0.04 5.88 -13.06
CA MET A 5 -1.10 6.09 -12.15
C MET A 5 -2.23 5.09 -12.38
N ASN A 6 -2.22 4.33 -13.48
CA ASN A 6 -3.36 3.56 -13.92
C ASN A 6 -3.54 2.22 -13.19
N VAL A 7 -2.54 1.58 -12.56
CA VAL A 7 -2.77 0.26 -11.91
C VAL A 7 -3.47 0.42 -10.57
N ALA A 8 -2.90 1.21 -9.65
CA ALA A 8 -3.53 1.53 -8.37
C ALA A 8 -4.87 2.29 -8.56
N TRP A 9 -4.93 3.25 -9.49
CA TRP A 9 -6.16 3.98 -9.80
C TRP A 9 -7.20 3.14 -10.54
N ARG A 10 -6.83 2.21 -11.45
CA ARG A 10 -7.81 1.26 -12.05
C ARG A 10 -8.35 0.29 -11.01
N ALA A 11 -7.54 -0.13 -10.03
CA ALA A 11 -8.02 -0.92 -8.91
C ALA A 11 -9.11 -0.15 -8.14
N VAL A 12 -8.85 1.11 -7.78
CA VAL A 12 -9.83 1.98 -7.10
C VAL A 12 -11.04 2.32 -7.99
N LEU A 13 -10.87 2.58 -9.28
CA LEU A 13 -11.98 2.87 -10.20
C LEU A 13 -12.87 1.65 -10.46
N ARG A 14 -12.32 0.43 -10.49
CA ARG A 14 -13.12 -0.80 -10.60
C ARG A 14 -13.97 -1.07 -9.33
N GLN A 15 -13.55 -0.56 -8.18
CA GLN A 15 -14.33 -0.64 -6.93
C GLN A 15 -15.59 0.24 -6.96
N LYS A 16 -15.64 1.32 -7.75
CA LYS A 16 -16.80 2.23 -7.85
C LYS A 16 -18.06 1.58 -8.45
N HIS A 17 -17.95 0.37 -9.03
CA HIS A 17 -19.06 -0.32 -9.71
C HIS A 17 -19.47 -1.66 -9.09
N THR A 18 -18.94 -2.05 -7.93
CA THR A 18 -19.21 -3.38 -7.36
C THR A 18 -20.01 -3.29 -6.07
N THR A 19 -21.29 -3.67 -6.12
CA THR A 19 -22.12 -3.93 -4.94
C THR A 19 -21.65 -5.23 -4.29
N PHE A 20 -21.06 -5.15 -3.08
CA PHE A 20 -20.56 -6.33 -2.37
C PHE A 20 -21.71 -7.04 -1.62
N ALA A 21 -22.18 -8.15 -2.18
CA ALA A 21 -22.89 -9.17 -1.41
C ALA A 21 -21.85 -10.05 -0.69
N VAL A 22 -21.92 -10.11 0.65
CA VAL A 22 -21.15 -11.08 1.45
C VAL A 22 -21.66 -12.47 1.08
N THR A 23 -20.95 -13.13 0.18
CA THR A 23 -21.27 -14.50 -0.22
C THR A 23 -20.04 -15.37 0.06
N THR A 24 -20.23 -16.41 0.87
CA THR A 24 -19.24 -17.48 1.04
C THR A 24 -19.11 -18.20 -0.30
N TYR A 25 -18.02 -17.98 -1.03
CA TYR A 25 -17.78 -18.64 -2.32
C TYR A 25 -16.99 -19.95 -2.14
N PRO A 26 -17.55 -21.12 -2.52
CA PRO A 26 -16.74 -22.29 -2.83
C PRO A 26 -16.09 -22.04 -4.21
N PHE A 27 -14.78 -21.77 -4.26
CA PHE A 27 -14.14 -21.30 -5.49
C PHE A 27 -13.57 -22.46 -6.33
N ALA A 28 -14.04 -22.62 -7.57
CA ALA A 28 -13.33 -23.36 -8.60
C ALA A 28 -12.23 -22.46 -9.17
N MET A 29 -10.95 -22.78 -8.91
CA MET A 29 -9.82 -22.05 -9.47
C MET A 29 -9.79 -22.22 -11.00
N SER A 30 -9.68 -21.13 -11.75
CA SER A 30 -9.46 -21.19 -13.20
C SER A 30 -8.02 -21.60 -13.53
N ASP A 31 -7.79 -22.24 -14.67
CA ASP A 31 -6.45 -22.71 -15.10
C ASP A 31 -5.38 -21.61 -15.13
N VAL A 32 -5.82 -20.36 -15.28
CA VAL A 32 -4.98 -19.15 -15.28
C VAL A 32 -4.38 -18.85 -13.90
N MET A 33 -5.05 -19.24 -12.81
CA MET A 33 -4.52 -19.09 -11.45
C MET A 33 -3.47 -20.14 -11.10
N LEU A 34 -3.37 -21.23 -11.87
CA LEU A 34 -2.44 -22.33 -11.59
C LEU A 34 -0.99 -21.96 -11.91
N SER A 35 -0.74 -20.93 -12.72
CA SER A 35 0.63 -20.50 -13.09
C SER A 35 1.35 -19.69 -12.02
N TRP A 36 0.63 -19.06 -11.09
CA TRP A 36 1.22 -18.32 -9.98
C TRP A 36 1.68 -19.29 -8.89
N LYS A 37 2.60 -18.86 -8.02
CA LYS A 37 2.99 -19.67 -6.85
C LYS A 37 2.15 -19.32 -5.62
N LEU A 38 1.73 -18.06 -5.47
CA LEU A 38 0.86 -17.61 -4.38
C LEU A 38 -0.63 -17.99 -4.59
N ARG A 39 -1.35 -18.31 -3.51
CA ARG A 39 -2.76 -18.82 -3.46
C ARG A 39 -3.59 -18.26 -2.29
N PRO A 40 -4.76 -17.61 -2.51
CA PRO A 40 -5.50 -16.92 -1.44
C PRO A 40 -5.67 -17.74 -0.15
N TYR A 41 -5.48 -17.12 1.01
CA TYR A 41 -5.61 -17.75 2.33
C TYR A 41 -6.80 -17.14 3.10
N PRO A 42 -7.46 -17.87 4.04
CA PRO A 42 -8.56 -17.32 4.83
C PRO A 42 -8.18 -16.02 5.56
N ILE A 43 -9.01 -14.99 5.37
CA ILE A 43 -8.88 -13.69 6.02
C ILE A 43 -9.53 -13.78 7.41
N SER A 44 -8.93 -13.13 8.40
CA SER A 44 -9.44 -13.13 9.76
C SER A 44 -10.57 -12.13 10.01
N SER A 45 -11.16 -12.20 11.19
CA SER A 45 -12.00 -11.13 11.69
C SER A 45 -11.22 -9.83 11.86
N ARG A 46 -11.92 -8.72 11.62
CA ARG A 46 -11.41 -7.36 11.87
C ARG A 46 -11.18 -7.20 13.38
N ARG A 47 -10.04 -6.65 13.79
CA ARG A 47 -9.87 -6.17 15.18
C ARG A 47 -10.54 -4.80 15.32
N SER A 48 -10.82 -4.37 16.55
CA SER A 48 -11.41 -3.07 16.82
C SER A 48 -10.34 -1.99 16.93
N VAL A 49 -10.69 -0.77 16.51
CA VAL A 49 -9.92 0.44 16.81
C VAL A 49 -10.49 1.06 18.09
N PRO A 50 -9.66 1.47 19.06
CA PRO A 50 -10.13 2.12 20.29
C PRO A 50 -11.03 3.35 19.99
N PRO A 51 -12.04 3.61 20.84
CA PRO A 51 -12.98 4.71 20.62
C PRO A 51 -12.32 6.09 20.67
N GLU A 52 -11.20 6.24 21.40
CA GLU A 52 -10.46 7.49 21.59
C GLU A 52 -9.71 7.96 20.33
N ILE A 53 -9.47 7.05 19.39
CA ILE A 53 -8.81 7.37 18.13
C ILE A 53 -9.79 8.08 17.21
N GLU A 54 -9.40 9.26 16.73
CA GLU A 54 -10.09 10.01 15.68
C GLU A 54 -10.20 9.16 14.42
N LYS A 55 -11.40 9.04 13.86
CA LYS A 55 -11.69 8.14 12.74
C LYS A 55 -11.97 8.95 11.48
N PRO A 56 -11.47 8.52 10.31
CA PRO A 56 -11.88 9.10 9.04
C PRO A 56 -13.36 8.77 8.73
N ASP A 57 -13.93 9.47 7.76
CA ASP A 57 -15.36 9.35 7.40
C ASP A 57 -15.75 7.95 6.87
N TRP A 58 -14.83 7.24 6.23
CA TRP A 58 -15.06 5.87 5.75
C TRP A 58 -14.96 4.80 6.83
N ALA A 59 -14.57 5.13 8.07
CA ALA A 59 -14.42 4.12 9.12
C ALA A 59 -15.71 3.31 9.38
N ILE A 60 -16.87 3.88 9.04
CA ILE A 60 -18.20 3.26 9.14
C ILE A 60 -18.96 3.23 7.80
N GLY A 61 -18.29 3.43 6.66
CA GLY A 61 -18.95 3.52 5.36
C GLY A 61 -18.01 3.80 4.20
N HIS A 62 -18.36 4.77 3.36
CA HIS A 62 -17.59 5.18 2.18
C HIS A 62 -16.81 6.47 2.44
N PRO A 63 -15.70 6.71 1.73
CA PRO A 63 -14.92 7.95 1.80
C PRO A 63 -15.63 9.07 1.04
N ASN A 64 -16.76 9.53 1.59
CA ASN A 64 -17.63 10.52 0.97
C ASN A 64 -16.95 11.88 0.82
N ILE A 65 -16.07 12.26 1.75
CA ILE A 65 -15.29 13.51 1.64
C ILE A 65 -14.43 13.45 0.38
N GLU A 66 -13.70 12.36 0.16
CA GLU A 66 -12.86 12.19 -1.02
C GLU A 66 -13.68 12.17 -2.31
N ILE A 67 -14.78 11.41 -2.34
CA ILE A 67 -15.65 11.24 -3.52
C ILE A 67 -16.26 12.57 -3.97
N ASN A 68 -16.64 13.43 -3.03
CA ASN A 68 -17.29 14.70 -3.30
C ASN A 68 -16.30 15.89 -3.36
N SER A 69 -15.00 15.64 -3.25
CA SER A 69 -13.99 16.69 -3.20
C SER A 69 -13.51 17.12 -4.59
N ASP A 70 -13.37 18.43 -4.76
CA ASP A 70 -12.69 19.06 -5.90
C ASP A 70 -11.19 18.72 -5.98
N LEU A 71 -10.60 18.21 -4.90
CA LEU A 71 -9.17 17.86 -4.81
C LEU A 71 -8.77 16.74 -5.77
N GLN A 72 -9.73 15.98 -6.30
CA GLN A 72 -9.50 15.03 -7.38
C GLN A 72 -9.06 15.72 -8.69
N ASN A 73 -9.32 17.02 -8.83
CA ASN A 73 -9.04 17.81 -10.02
C ASN A 73 -8.06 18.98 -9.77
N LYS A 74 -7.66 19.22 -8.51
CA LYS A 74 -6.85 20.37 -8.12
C LYS A 74 -5.79 19.97 -7.09
N VAL A 75 -4.59 20.49 -7.25
CA VAL A 75 -3.51 20.34 -6.26
C VAL A 75 -3.79 21.26 -5.08
N GLU A 76 -3.89 20.69 -3.89
CA GLU A 76 -4.06 21.44 -2.65
C GLU A 76 -2.76 22.15 -2.24
N ILE A 77 -2.84 23.42 -1.88
CA ILE A 77 -1.75 24.14 -1.21
C ILE A 77 -2.00 24.06 0.30
N LYS A 78 -1.11 23.38 1.01
CA LYS A 78 -1.25 23.15 2.46
C LYS A 78 -0.94 24.42 3.27
N THR A 79 -1.71 24.68 4.31
CA THR A 79 -1.42 25.73 5.30
C THR A 79 -0.24 25.33 6.19
N PRO A 80 0.44 26.28 6.86
CA PRO A 80 1.52 25.96 7.81
C PRO A 80 1.10 24.96 8.90
N GLU A 81 -0.13 25.07 9.40
CA GLU A 81 -0.67 24.16 10.42
C GLU A 81 -0.92 22.76 9.87
N GLN A 82 -1.39 22.64 8.62
CA GLN A 82 -1.51 21.35 7.95
C GLN A 82 -0.14 20.71 7.72
N ILE A 83 0.85 21.50 7.29
CA ILE A 83 2.23 21.03 7.08
C ILE A 83 2.82 20.48 8.37
N GLU A 84 2.64 21.16 9.50
CA GLU A 84 3.20 20.70 10.77
C GLU A 84 2.55 19.39 11.24
N ARG A 85 1.22 19.27 11.10
CA ARG A 85 0.53 18.01 11.36
C ARG A 85 1.03 16.89 10.44
N MET A 86 1.26 17.17 9.15
CA MET A 86 1.79 16.18 8.21
C MET A 86 3.20 15.73 8.59
N ARG A 87 4.08 16.64 9.03
CA ARG A 87 5.43 16.28 9.51
C ARG A 87 5.39 15.39 10.74
N GLU A 88 4.46 15.65 11.65
CA GLU A 88 4.28 14.83 12.85
C GLU A 88 3.75 13.43 12.49
N THR A 89 2.75 13.37 11.60
CA THR A 89 2.14 12.12 11.13
C THR A 89 3.13 11.26 10.31
N CYS A 90 4.01 11.88 9.52
CA CYS A 90 4.97 11.19 8.65
C CYS A 90 6.37 10.96 9.26
N ARG A 91 6.56 11.13 10.57
CA ARG A 91 7.90 10.97 11.18
C ARG A 91 8.35 9.49 11.13
N ASP A 92 9.61 9.22 10.77
CA ASP A 92 10.11 7.83 10.58
C ASP A 92 10.45 7.06 11.87
N ASP A 93 10.34 7.68 13.04
CA ASP A 93 10.68 7.07 14.35
C ASP A 93 9.84 5.81 14.71
N TYR A 94 8.92 5.40 13.83
CA TYR A 94 7.92 4.35 14.04
C TYR A 94 8.28 2.99 13.41
N ILE A 95 9.31 2.89 12.57
CA ILE A 95 9.64 1.67 11.79
C ILE A 95 10.98 1.06 12.25
N ASP A 96 10.96 -0.20 12.67
CA ASP A 96 12.18 -0.97 13.02
C ASP A 96 12.21 -2.25 12.17
N PRO A 97 13.12 -2.32 11.18
CA PRO A 97 13.16 -3.39 10.19
C PRO A 97 13.80 -4.70 10.70
N GLY A 98 14.36 -4.73 11.91
CA GLY A 98 15.23 -5.84 12.37
C GLY A 98 14.56 -6.95 13.18
N ASN A 99 13.23 -6.96 13.33
CA ASN A 99 12.54 -7.97 14.13
C ASN A 99 11.27 -8.44 13.41
N GLU A 100 11.28 -9.69 12.96
CA GLU A 100 10.13 -10.36 12.32
C GLU A 100 8.88 -10.36 13.22
N THR A 101 9.05 -10.29 14.54
CA THR A 101 7.98 -10.15 15.54
C THR A 101 7.59 -8.70 15.87
N LEU A 102 8.31 -7.69 15.34
CA LEU A 102 8.02 -6.27 15.58
C LEU A 102 7.14 -5.61 14.51
N PHE A 103 7.00 -6.22 13.32
CA PHE A 103 5.96 -5.83 12.36
C PHE A 103 4.53 -5.98 12.93
N GLU A 104 4.36 -6.77 14.00
CA GLU A 104 3.08 -6.94 14.70
C GLU A 104 2.76 -5.85 15.73
N LYS A 105 3.76 -5.11 16.24
CA LYS A 105 3.59 -4.21 17.40
C LYS A 105 3.70 -2.72 17.08
N ARG A 106 4.23 -2.33 15.92
CA ARG A 106 4.69 -0.95 15.71
C ARG A 106 3.77 -0.03 14.91
N SER A 107 2.76 -0.54 14.21
CA SER A 107 1.80 0.36 13.56
C SER A 107 0.83 1.04 14.53
N ILE A 108 0.69 0.59 15.79
CA ILE A 108 -0.35 1.14 16.70
C ILE A 108 0.07 1.31 18.18
N LEU A 109 1.07 0.59 18.74
CA LEU A 109 1.14 0.43 20.21
C LEU A 109 2.45 0.78 20.93
N LYS A 110 3.55 1.13 20.25
CA LYS A 110 4.84 1.37 20.93
C LYS A 110 5.21 2.84 21.20
N THR A 111 4.66 3.81 20.47
CA THR A 111 5.08 5.23 20.60
C THR A 111 4.07 6.14 21.27
N GLY A 112 2.91 5.62 21.70
CA GLY A 112 1.87 6.44 22.34
C GLY A 112 1.15 7.41 21.39
N ILE A 113 1.39 7.32 20.07
CA ILE A 113 0.70 8.10 19.05
C ILE A 113 -0.42 7.25 18.45
N CYS A 114 -1.65 7.63 18.79
CA CYS A 114 -2.88 6.92 18.50
C CYS A 114 -3.51 7.38 17.16
N GLY A 115 -2.92 6.96 16.03
CA GLY A 115 -3.49 7.18 14.70
C GLY A 115 -4.42 6.05 14.24
N TYR A 116 -5.39 6.37 13.40
CA TYR A 116 -6.25 5.37 12.75
C TYR A 116 -5.51 4.73 11.56
N PRO A 117 -5.50 3.39 11.42
CA PRO A 117 -4.90 2.74 10.26
C PRO A 117 -5.74 3.02 9.01
N SER A 118 -5.30 3.94 8.14
CA SER A 118 -6.11 4.48 7.05
C SER A 118 -6.69 3.43 6.10
N PRO A 119 -5.98 2.35 5.75
CA PRO A 119 -6.52 1.31 4.88
C PRO A 119 -7.70 0.57 5.50
N LEU A 120 -7.87 0.58 6.82
CA LEU A 120 -8.98 -0.12 7.47
C LEU A 120 -10.32 0.39 6.93
N ASN A 121 -11.13 -0.54 6.42
CA ASN A 121 -12.47 -0.28 5.89
C ASN A 121 -12.52 0.75 4.74
N TYR A 122 -11.38 1.25 4.25
CA TYR A 122 -11.34 2.11 3.08
C TYR A 122 -11.83 1.31 1.87
N HIS A 123 -12.93 1.76 1.25
CA HIS A 123 -13.67 0.97 0.25
C HIS A 123 -13.95 -0.48 0.68
N PHE A 124 -14.20 -0.70 1.98
CA PHE A 124 -14.42 -2.01 2.60
C PHE A 124 -13.20 -2.95 2.63
N PHE A 125 -11.98 -2.43 2.54
CA PHE A 125 -10.76 -3.22 2.73
C PHE A 125 -10.83 -4.02 4.05
N PRO A 126 -10.61 -5.34 4.02
CA PRO A 126 -11.04 -6.22 5.09
C PRO A 126 -10.06 -6.29 6.27
N SER A 127 -8.83 -5.78 6.14
CA SER A 127 -7.79 -5.92 7.16
C SER A 127 -7.43 -4.60 7.84
N LEU A 128 -7.01 -4.72 9.10
CA LEU A 128 -6.51 -3.64 9.94
C LEU A 128 -5.03 -3.31 9.73
N ALA A 129 -4.28 -4.27 9.21
CA ALA A 129 -2.84 -4.16 9.12
C ALA A 129 -2.43 -3.50 7.81
N ALA A 130 -1.21 -2.96 7.83
CA ALA A 130 -0.44 -2.56 6.66
C ALA A 130 -0.66 -3.54 5.50
N ARG A 131 -0.82 -3.01 4.29
CA ARG A 131 -0.88 -3.85 3.10
C ARG A 131 0.46 -4.57 2.97
N ARG A 132 0.43 -5.84 2.59
CA ARG A 132 1.65 -6.62 2.39
C ARG A 132 1.62 -7.29 1.03
N SER A 133 2.67 -7.09 0.24
CA SER A 133 2.75 -7.57 -1.14
C SER A 133 4.02 -8.40 -1.30
N VAL A 134 3.88 -9.72 -1.44
CA VAL A 134 5.00 -10.66 -1.55
C VAL A 134 5.25 -11.03 -3.02
N ASN A 135 6.52 -11.08 -3.42
CA ASN A 135 6.97 -11.61 -4.70
C ASN A 135 6.21 -11.03 -5.91
N GLU A 136 5.35 -11.82 -6.57
CA GLU A 136 4.59 -11.38 -7.75
C GLU A 136 3.46 -10.37 -7.47
N VAL A 137 3.13 -10.13 -6.19
CA VAL A 137 2.13 -9.14 -5.79
C VAL A 137 2.71 -7.74 -5.98
N ILE A 138 2.05 -6.96 -6.84
CA ILE A 138 2.43 -5.58 -7.15
C ILE A 138 2.07 -4.66 -5.99
N CYS A 139 0.82 -4.71 -5.54
CA CYS A 139 0.32 -3.92 -4.44
C CYS A 139 -0.97 -4.51 -3.84
N HIS A 140 -1.40 -3.95 -2.71
CA HIS A 140 -2.69 -4.23 -2.08
C HIS A 140 -2.93 -5.67 -1.64
N GLY A 141 -1.88 -6.44 -1.38
CA GLY A 141 -2.05 -7.76 -0.77
C GLY A 141 -2.66 -7.64 0.64
N ILE A 142 -3.67 -8.48 0.89
CA ILE A 142 -4.42 -8.56 2.14
C ILE A 142 -3.67 -9.50 3.11
N PRO A 143 -3.23 -9.00 4.28
CA PRO A 143 -2.63 -9.86 5.31
C PRO A 143 -3.68 -10.66 6.08
N ASP A 144 -3.26 -11.81 6.64
CA ASP A 144 -4.07 -12.66 7.50
C ASP A 144 -4.14 -12.18 8.98
N ALA A 145 -4.88 -12.92 9.82
CA ALA A 145 -5.08 -12.62 11.26
C ALA A 145 -3.80 -12.42 12.06
N THR A 146 -2.84 -13.27 11.74
CA THR A 146 -1.65 -13.46 12.55
C THR A 146 -0.53 -12.56 12.09
N ASN A 147 -0.75 -11.73 11.06
CA ASN A 147 0.29 -10.94 10.40
C ASN A 147 1.52 -11.77 9.99
N THR A 148 1.41 -13.09 10.07
CA THR A 148 2.46 -14.07 9.79
C THR A 148 2.30 -14.53 8.35
N TYR A 149 1.09 -14.41 7.80
CA TYR A 149 0.78 -14.72 6.41
C TYR A 149 0.41 -13.42 5.73
N VAL A 150 1.29 -12.95 4.87
CA VAL A 150 0.89 -12.07 3.77
C VAL A 150 0.16 -12.95 2.79
N CYS A 151 -0.93 -12.47 2.15
CA CYS A 151 -1.58 -13.13 1.01
C CYS A 151 -0.90 -14.44 0.67
N CYS A 152 -1.39 -15.55 1.25
CA CYS A 152 -1.14 -16.93 0.80
C CYS A 152 -0.19 -17.86 1.56
N ARG A 153 0.72 -17.45 2.44
CA ARG A 153 1.54 -18.37 3.27
C ARG A 153 2.42 -17.61 4.25
N ARG A 154 3.08 -18.32 5.18
CA ARG A 154 4.20 -17.75 5.94
C ARG A 154 5.26 -17.24 4.98
N LEU A 155 5.92 -16.13 5.36
CA LEU A 155 7.11 -15.68 4.65
C LEU A 155 8.16 -16.79 4.67
N GLU A 156 8.76 -17.04 3.51
CA GLU A 156 9.80 -18.05 3.30
C GLU A 156 11.14 -17.39 3.01
N ASP A 157 12.24 -18.06 3.37
CA ASP A 157 13.59 -17.64 3.00
C ASP A 157 13.69 -17.47 1.47
N GLY A 158 14.15 -16.30 1.04
CA GLY A 158 14.23 -15.93 -0.37
C GLY A 158 13.08 -15.05 -0.89
N ASP A 159 12.01 -14.85 -0.11
CA ASP A 159 10.92 -13.95 -0.49
C ASP A 159 11.37 -12.47 -0.42
N ILE A 160 10.72 -11.63 -1.24
CA ILE A 160 10.69 -10.18 -1.04
C ILE A 160 9.27 -9.75 -0.64
N VAL A 161 9.18 -8.80 0.29
CA VAL A 161 7.89 -8.34 0.82
C VAL A 161 7.85 -6.82 0.91
N ASN A 162 6.93 -6.20 0.19
CA ASN A 162 6.57 -4.80 0.39
C ASN A 162 5.58 -4.67 1.55
N VAL A 163 5.83 -3.69 2.43
CA VAL A 163 4.93 -3.33 3.52
C VAL A 163 4.54 -1.86 3.35
N ASP A 164 3.24 -1.64 3.16
CA ASP A 164 2.62 -0.34 2.90
C ASP A 164 1.79 0.11 4.11
N VAL A 165 2.20 1.23 4.69
CA VAL A 165 1.70 1.80 5.93
C VAL A 165 1.15 3.19 5.69
N THR A 166 -0.16 3.33 5.88
CA THR A 166 -0.83 4.62 5.91
C THR A 166 -1.50 4.87 7.26
N VAL A 167 -1.20 5.99 7.92
CA VAL A 167 -1.79 6.37 9.22
C VAL A 167 -2.53 7.69 9.11
N CYS A 168 -3.73 7.76 9.72
CA CYS A 168 -4.50 8.98 9.88
C CYS A 168 -4.31 9.49 11.31
N TYR A 169 -3.75 10.68 11.44
CA TYR A 169 -3.49 11.30 12.73
C TYR A 169 -3.73 12.80 12.64
N LYS A 170 -4.47 13.37 13.61
CA LYS A 170 -4.88 14.78 13.65
C LYS A 170 -5.53 15.26 12.34
N GLY A 171 -6.36 14.42 11.73
CA GLY A 171 -7.05 14.73 10.47
C GLY A 171 -6.16 14.84 9.22
N VAL A 172 -4.92 14.35 9.25
CA VAL A 172 -4.06 14.22 8.07
C VAL A 172 -3.54 12.79 7.94
N HIS A 173 -3.16 12.40 6.72
CA HIS A 173 -2.63 11.07 6.42
C HIS A 173 -1.14 11.15 6.11
N GLY A 174 -0.38 10.19 6.64
CA GLY A 174 0.99 9.91 6.23
C GLY A 174 1.05 8.54 5.58
N ASP A 175 1.72 8.46 4.44
CA ASP A 175 1.78 7.26 3.59
C ASP A 175 3.23 6.97 3.18
N LEU A 176 3.66 5.72 3.40
CA LEU A 176 4.96 5.22 2.99
C LEU A 176 4.95 3.70 2.85
N ASN A 177 5.84 3.20 1.99
CA ASN A 177 6.08 1.78 1.86
C ASN A 177 7.53 1.48 1.47
N GLU A 178 7.97 0.28 1.85
CA GLU A 178 9.29 -0.23 1.52
C GLU A 178 9.25 -1.73 1.24
N THR A 179 10.17 -2.20 0.39
CA THR A 179 10.35 -3.63 0.11
C THR A 179 11.52 -4.21 0.90
N TYR A 180 11.25 -5.25 1.68
CA TYR A 180 12.19 -5.93 2.55
C TYR A 180 12.59 -7.30 2.01
N PHE A 181 13.78 -7.76 2.37
CA PHE A 181 14.25 -9.11 2.11
C PHE A 181 13.87 -10.05 3.25
N VAL A 182 13.38 -11.24 2.92
CA VAL A 182 13.15 -12.32 3.88
C VAL A 182 14.30 -13.32 3.77
N GLY A 183 15.18 -13.32 4.78
CA GLY A 183 16.33 -14.21 4.79
C GLY A 183 17.29 -13.97 3.62
N LYS A 184 17.74 -15.03 2.94
CA LYS A 184 18.71 -14.95 1.83
C LYS A 184 18.02 -14.90 0.47
N VAL A 185 17.91 -13.68 -0.08
CA VAL A 185 17.27 -13.40 -1.38
C VAL A 185 18.26 -13.55 -2.56
N ASP A 186 17.77 -13.97 -3.72
CA ASP A 186 18.57 -14.13 -4.95
C ASP A 186 19.05 -12.78 -5.54
N GLU A 187 20.11 -12.82 -6.37
CA GLU A 187 20.72 -11.61 -6.94
C GLU A 187 19.75 -10.80 -7.81
N ALA A 188 18.84 -11.46 -8.54
CA ALA A 188 17.90 -10.77 -9.42
C ALA A 188 16.85 -10.00 -8.60
N SER A 189 16.35 -10.59 -7.52
CA SER A 189 15.46 -9.93 -6.56
C SER A 189 16.15 -8.80 -5.80
N GLN A 190 17.43 -8.96 -5.42
CA GLN A 190 18.21 -7.87 -4.83
C GLN A 190 18.39 -6.69 -5.81
N GLN A 191 18.71 -6.98 -7.06
CA GLN A 191 18.86 -5.98 -8.11
C GLN A 191 17.53 -5.26 -8.40
N LEU A 192 16.41 -5.99 -8.40
CA LEU A 192 15.07 -5.44 -8.53
C LEU A 192 14.79 -4.41 -7.42
N VAL A 193 14.94 -4.80 -6.15
CA VAL A 193 14.68 -3.91 -5.00
C VAL A 193 15.58 -2.68 -5.04
N LYS A 194 16.88 -2.86 -5.31
CA LYS A 194 17.82 -1.74 -5.47
C LYS A 194 17.42 -0.78 -6.59
N CYS A 195 17.10 -1.32 -7.77
CA CYS A 195 16.69 -0.51 -8.92
C CYS A 195 15.41 0.28 -8.62
N THR A 196 14.43 -0.34 -7.93
CA THR A 196 13.18 0.34 -7.54
C THR A 196 13.45 1.51 -6.60
N TYR A 197 14.32 1.33 -5.60
CA TYR A 197 14.72 2.41 -4.69
C TYR A 197 15.46 3.54 -5.42
N GLU A 198 16.42 3.22 -6.30
CA GLU A 198 17.12 4.22 -7.11
C GLU A 198 16.17 5.02 -8.02
N CYS A 199 15.12 4.37 -8.53
CA CYS A 199 14.08 5.05 -9.31
C CYS A 199 13.30 6.05 -8.46
N LEU A 200 12.93 5.69 -7.22
CA LEU A 200 12.29 6.60 -6.28
C LEU A 200 13.18 7.81 -6.00
N GLU A 201 14.44 7.59 -5.62
CA GLU A 201 15.40 8.65 -5.31
C GLU A 201 15.62 9.60 -6.49
N LYS A 202 15.76 9.06 -7.71
CA LYS A 202 15.86 9.88 -8.93
C LYS A 202 14.61 10.70 -9.17
N ALA A 203 13.42 10.15 -8.94
CA ALA A 203 12.17 10.89 -9.06
C ALA A 203 12.07 12.01 -8.01
N ILE A 204 12.42 11.73 -6.75
CA ILE A 204 12.45 12.72 -5.67
C ILE A 204 13.42 13.86 -5.98
N SER A 205 14.61 13.55 -6.52
CA SER A 205 15.66 14.54 -6.80
C SER A 205 15.24 15.64 -7.79
N ILE A 206 14.23 15.38 -8.63
CA ILE A 206 13.71 16.36 -9.59
C ILE A 206 12.48 17.11 -9.09
N VAL A 207 11.95 16.78 -7.92
CA VAL A 207 10.78 17.45 -7.32
C VAL A 207 11.17 18.85 -6.87
N LYS A 208 10.58 19.85 -7.53
CA LYS A 208 10.71 21.27 -7.17
C LYS A 208 9.58 22.10 -7.81
N PRO A 209 9.31 23.32 -7.33
CA PRO A 209 8.34 24.21 -7.97
C PRO A 209 8.56 24.35 -9.48
N GLY A 210 7.47 24.28 -10.26
CA GLY A 210 7.48 24.41 -11.72
C GLY A 210 7.75 23.13 -12.51
N VAL A 211 8.12 22.01 -11.86
CA VAL A 211 8.25 20.71 -12.53
C VAL A 211 6.88 20.08 -12.71
N ARG A 212 6.57 19.65 -13.95
CA ARG A 212 5.32 18.94 -14.27
C ARG A 212 5.34 17.52 -13.70
N PHE A 213 4.25 17.09 -13.07
CA PHE A 213 4.08 15.71 -12.56
C PHE A 213 4.39 14.62 -13.59
N GLU A 214 4.06 14.85 -14.88
CA GLU A 214 4.35 13.92 -15.97
C GLU A 214 5.84 13.59 -16.16
N ARG A 215 6.76 14.43 -15.65
CA ARG A 215 8.20 14.14 -15.72
C ARG A 215 8.62 13.07 -14.71
N LEU A 216 7.89 12.92 -13.61
CA LEU A 216 8.12 11.87 -12.61
C LEU A 216 7.81 10.49 -13.22
N GLU A 217 6.75 10.38 -14.04
CA GLU A 217 6.33 9.12 -14.68
C GLU A 217 7.35 8.52 -15.66
N ARG A 218 8.32 9.31 -16.16
CA ARG A 218 9.27 8.87 -17.21
C ARG A 218 10.49 8.12 -16.66
N VAL A 219 10.60 7.95 -15.35
CA VAL A 219 11.73 7.29 -14.69
C VAL A 219 11.56 5.76 -14.62
N PHE A 220 10.42 5.21 -15.04
CA PHE A 220 10.04 3.82 -14.72
C PHE A 220 10.11 2.83 -15.90
N PHE A 221 10.62 1.62 -15.62
CA PHE A 221 10.12 0.26 -15.95
C PHE A 221 11.25 -0.74 -16.29
N VAL A 222 11.28 -1.87 -15.56
CA VAL A 222 11.92 -3.14 -15.95
C VAL A 222 10.84 -4.23 -15.92
N GLY A 223 10.55 -4.87 -17.06
CA GLY A 223 9.59 -5.99 -17.16
C GLY A 223 8.34 -5.75 -18.01
N VAL A 224 7.38 -6.68 -17.96
CA VAL A 224 6.09 -6.62 -18.66
C VAL A 224 5.06 -5.90 -17.78
N TRP A 225 4.48 -4.82 -18.28
CA TRP A 225 3.59 -3.90 -17.54
C TRP A 225 2.13 -4.39 -17.35
N HIS A 226 1.84 -5.66 -17.65
CA HIS A 226 0.48 -6.17 -17.54
C HIS A 226 0.23 -6.69 -16.12
N ASP A 227 -0.79 -6.14 -15.46
CA ASP A 227 -1.27 -6.60 -14.17
C ASP A 227 -2.51 -7.50 -14.33
N ARG A 228 -2.76 -8.32 -13.32
CA ARG A 228 -4.04 -9.01 -13.11
C ARG A 228 -4.51 -8.78 -11.68
N MET A 229 -5.82 -8.72 -11.50
CA MET A 229 -6.45 -8.58 -10.20
C MET A 229 -6.99 -9.93 -9.74
N TRP A 230 -6.75 -10.28 -8.48
CA TRP A 230 -7.37 -11.44 -7.88
C TRP A 230 -8.88 -11.24 -7.67
N PRO A 231 -9.66 -12.33 -7.55
CA PRO A 231 -11.10 -12.27 -7.29
C PRO A 231 -11.47 -11.59 -5.96
N ASP A 232 -10.50 -11.38 -5.06
CA ASP A 232 -10.70 -10.58 -3.84
C ASP A 232 -10.97 -9.09 -4.13
N GLY A 233 -10.71 -8.62 -5.36
CA GLY A 233 -10.94 -7.23 -5.78
C GLY A 233 -9.87 -6.25 -5.30
N TRP A 234 -8.77 -6.75 -4.71
CA TRP A 234 -7.71 -5.95 -4.10
C TRP A 234 -6.33 -6.35 -4.60
N THR A 235 -5.97 -7.62 -4.51
CA THR A 235 -4.60 -8.08 -4.74
C THR A 235 -4.26 -7.95 -6.23
N ALA A 236 -3.33 -7.06 -6.55
CA ALA A 236 -2.81 -6.88 -7.90
C ALA A 236 -1.51 -7.67 -8.05
N VAL A 237 -1.39 -8.47 -9.12
CA VAL A 237 -0.23 -9.33 -9.39
C VAL A 237 0.30 -9.12 -10.81
N THR A 238 1.58 -9.43 -11.02
CA THR A 238 2.18 -9.44 -12.36
C THR A 238 1.54 -10.54 -13.22
N ALA A 239 1.20 -10.22 -14.47
CA ALA A 239 0.57 -11.18 -15.37
C ALA A 239 1.51 -12.34 -15.77
N ASP A 240 2.83 -12.14 -15.71
CA ASP A 240 3.86 -13.15 -16.00
C ASP A 240 4.36 -13.89 -14.74
N GLY A 241 3.88 -13.52 -13.55
CA GLY A 241 4.24 -14.14 -12.27
C GLY A 241 5.66 -13.83 -11.79
N LYS A 242 6.34 -12.83 -12.38
CA LYS A 242 7.64 -12.36 -11.90
C LYS A 242 7.48 -11.45 -10.68
N HIS A 243 8.55 -11.35 -9.89
CA HIS A 243 8.61 -10.50 -8.71
C HIS A 243 8.40 -9.02 -9.04
N SER A 244 7.79 -8.30 -8.10
CA SER A 244 7.55 -6.86 -8.10
C SER A 244 8.07 -6.26 -6.80
N ALA A 245 8.51 -5.00 -6.84
CA ALA A 245 8.96 -4.24 -5.68
C ALA A 245 8.43 -2.81 -5.75
N GLN A 246 8.20 -2.19 -4.60
CA GLN A 246 7.70 -0.82 -4.48
C GLN A 246 8.41 -0.08 -3.33
N PHE A 247 8.57 1.23 -3.51
CA PHE A 247 8.93 2.19 -2.47
C PHE A 247 8.06 3.44 -2.62
N GLU A 248 7.72 4.09 -1.52
CA GLU A 248 6.86 5.27 -1.50
C GLU A 248 7.20 6.20 -0.34
N HIS A 249 7.24 7.50 -0.63
CA HIS A 249 7.38 8.56 0.37
C HIS A 249 6.29 9.63 0.20
N THR A 250 5.81 10.16 1.32
CA THR A 250 5.03 11.40 1.34
C THR A 250 5.97 12.61 1.22
N LEU A 251 5.78 13.45 0.19
CA LEU A 251 6.66 14.59 -0.10
C LEU A 251 5.96 15.94 0.11
N LEU A 252 6.70 16.92 0.63
CA LEU A 252 6.31 18.32 0.67
C LEU A 252 7.19 19.14 -0.29
N VAL A 253 6.59 19.81 -1.28
CA VAL A 253 7.31 20.74 -2.15
C VAL A 253 7.46 22.08 -1.43
N ILE A 254 8.70 22.47 -1.16
CA ILE A 254 9.03 23.77 -0.57
C ILE A 254 9.44 24.79 -1.64
N PHE A 255 9.03 26.04 -1.48
CA PHE A 255 9.54 27.16 -2.27
C PHE A 255 10.77 27.72 -1.54
N SER A 256 11.91 27.70 -2.22
CA SER A 256 13.15 28.36 -1.79
C SER A 256 13.15 29.82 -2.22
#